data_AF-X1HNY1-F1
#
_entry.id   AF-X1HNY1-F1
#
_cell.length_a   1.000
_cell.length_b   1.000
_cell.length_c   1.000
_cell.angle_alpha   90.00
_cell.angle_beta   90.00
_cell.angle_gamma   90.00
#
_symmetry.space_group_name_H-M   'P 1'
#
loop_
_entity.id
_entity.type
_entity.pdbx_description
1 polymer ?
#
loop_
_entity_poly.entity_id
_entity_poly.type
_entity_poly.pdbx_seq_one_letter_code
_entity_poly.pdbx_strand_id
1 'polypeptide(L)'
;TEDILREEFQDQRLAVMSIGPAGERLSKLGCITNDRNRQAGRTGMGAVMGSKNLKAIAFRGTKGLKVAQPAEFYKLAKKLIKVANGPATAKYRDLGTPAGITSYNKLGMFPTKNFREGTWEEIDNGAFTGDTLNIDWVVKKVACSQCSIACDHLARVPKTHPEYPNLVASIDVEMCYSFGSNMGNSDWPTVFKCIQLCDDLGIDAISAGVTASMAAELFDLGLITKKDLGYELPFGSTVNLVRFTEEMCLGKGFAGEIFGDGCKQAGIRLEEKGVKNAGYYGMHIKG
;
A
#
# COMPACT_ATOMS: atom_id res chain seq x y z
N THR A 1 6.97 -0.92 -16.51
CA THR A 1 8.38 -0.48 -16.60
C THR A 1 9.36 -1.64 -16.49
N GLU A 2 9.34 -2.41 -15.39
CA GLU A 2 10.32 -3.49 -15.19
C GLU A 2 10.31 -4.55 -16.29
N ASP A 3 9.13 -5.03 -16.69
CA ASP A 3 9.03 -6.09 -17.69
C ASP A 3 9.52 -5.62 -19.06
N ILE A 4 9.24 -4.36 -19.45
CA ILE A 4 9.79 -3.73 -20.66
C ILE A 4 11.33 -3.77 -20.63
N LEU A 5 11.96 -3.42 -19.51
CA LEU A 5 13.42 -3.46 -19.39
C LEU A 5 13.96 -4.90 -19.44
N ARG A 6 13.29 -5.86 -18.78
CA ARG A 6 13.68 -7.27 -18.84
C ARG A 6 13.57 -7.84 -20.25
N GLU A 7 12.56 -7.44 -21.01
CA GLU A 7 12.36 -7.80 -22.41
C GLU A 7 13.39 -7.15 -23.32
N GLU A 8 13.62 -5.84 -23.18
CA GLU A 8 14.60 -5.10 -23.98
C GLU A 8 16.01 -5.69 -23.85
N PHE A 9 16.43 -6.01 -22.63
CA PHE A 9 17.75 -6.60 -22.36
C PHE A 9 17.78 -8.14 -22.43
N GLN A 10 16.63 -8.80 -22.65
CA GLN A 10 16.50 -10.27 -22.69
C GLN A 10 17.10 -10.97 -21.44
N ASP A 11 17.03 -10.34 -20.26
CA ASP A 11 17.51 -10.93 -18.99
C ASP A 11 16.47 -10.77 -17.87
N GLN A 12 15.74 -11.85 -17.61
CA GLN A 12 14.74 -11.93 -16.54
C GLN A 12 15.34 -11.80 -15.12
N ARG A 13 16.66 -11.84 -14.98
CA ARG A 13 17.37 -11.68 -13.70
C ARG A 13 17.79 -10.22 -13.45
N LEU A 14 17.39 -9.29 -14.31
CA LEU A 14 17.54 -7.86 -14.02
C LEU A 14 16.70 -7.49 -12.80
N ALA A 15 17.38 -6.92 -11.81
CA ALA A 15 16.73 -6.19 -10.74
C ALA A 15 16.48 -4.77 -11.24
N VAL A 16 15.27 -4.27 -11.03
CA VAL A 16 14.86 -2.95 -11.47
C VAL A 16 14.25 -2.21 -10.28
N MET A 17 14.66 -0.97 -10.10
CA MET A 17 13.96 0.00 -9.25
C MET A 17 13.40 1.07 -10.16
N SER A 18 12.12 1.41 -10.04
CA SER A 18 11.46 2.36 -10.93
C SER A 18 10.42 3.20 -10.20
N ILE A 19 10.04 4.31 -10.82
CA ILE A 19 8.90 5.13 -10.38
C ILE A 19 7.70 4.89 -11.30
N GLY A 20 6.49 5.01 -10.77
CA GLY A 20 5.26 5.10 -11.55
C GLY A 20 4.93 6.54 -11.97
N PRO A 21 3.77 6.77 -12.62
CA PRO A 21 3.25 8.09 -12.96
C PRO A 21 3.18 9.06 -11.78
N ALA A 22 2.93 8.58 -10.54
CA ALA A 22 2.93 9.45 -9.37
C ALA A 22 4.31 10.08 -9.10
N GLY A 23 5.40 9.33 -9.30
CA GLY A 23 6.76 9.86 -9.22
C GLY A 23 7.08 10.83 -10.35
N GLU A 24 6.64 10.53 -11.58
CA GLU A 24 6.84 11.41 -12.76
C GLU A 24 6.17 12.78 -12.58
N ARG A 25 4.96 12.82 -12.01
CA ARG A 25 4.24 14.06 -11.70
C ARG A 25 4.67 14.72 -10.39
N LEU A 26 5.74 14.23 -9.77
CA LEU A 26 6.30 14.76 -8.52
C LEU A 26 5.34 14.72 -7.33
N SER A 27 4.48 13.69 -7.25
CA SER A 27 3.60 13.51 -6.10
C SER A 27 4.40 13.44 -4.81
N LYS A 28 4.00 14.18 -3.78
CA LYS A 28 4.65 14.08 -2.44
C LYS A 28 4.52 12.70 -1.80
N LEU A 29 3.62 11.86 -2.34
CA LEU A 29 3.42 10.48 -1.94
C LEU A 29 4.11 9.46 -2.86
N GLY A 30 4.90 9.92 -3.85
CA GLY A 30 5.52 9.07 -4.85
C GLY A 30 6.56 8.09 -4.27
N CYS A 31 6.51 6.85 -4.75
CA CYS A 31 7.35 5.73 -4.31
C CYS A 31 8.41 5.34 -5.33
N ILE A 32 9.42 4.60 -4.87
CA ILE A 32 10.26 3.78 -5.72
C ILE A 32 9.85 2.32 -5.54
N THR A 33 9.46 1.67 -6.63
CA THR A 33 9.00 0.28 -6.67
C THR A 33 10.07 -0.62 -7.27
N ASN A 34 10.23 -1.80 -6.68
CA ASN A 34 11.09 -2.90 -7.13
C ASN A 34 10.32 -4.22 -7.11
N ASP A 35 10.66 -5.12 -8.01
CA ASP A 35 10.08 -6.47 -8.10
C ASP A 35 8.55 -6.44 -8.06
N ARG A 36 7.96 -5.48 -8.80
CA ARG A 36 6.53 -5.20 -8.95
C ARG A 36 5.84 -4.57 -7.73
N ASN A 37 6.12 -5.03 -6.51
CA ASN A 37 5.36 -4.62 -5.31
C ASN A 37 6.22 -4.31 -4.08
N ARG A 38 7.55 -4.40 -4.17
CA ARG A 38 8.45 -3.98 -3.09
C ARG A 38 8.63 -2.48 -3.16
N GLN A 39 8.21 -1.76 -2.13
CA GLN A 39 8.24 -0.31 -2.14
C GLN A 39 9.21 0.29 -1.13
N ALA A 40 10.04 1.21 -1.60
CA ALA A 40 10.53 2.31 -0.77
C ALA A 40 9.45 3.41 -0.78
N GLY A 41 8.41 3.18 0.01
CA GLY A 41 7.12 3.84 -0.20
C GLY A 41 7.02 5.27 0.34
N ARG A 42 7.41 5.48 1.61
CA ARG A 42 7.07 6.72 2.31
C ARG A 42 8.04 7.87 2.00
N THR A 43 7.63 9.09 2.35
CA THR A 43 8.42 10.33 2.29
C THR A 43 8.75 10.87 0.89
N GLY A 44 8.06 10.39 -0.15
CA GLY A 44 8.08 11.02 -1.47
C GLY A 44 9.37 10.80 -2.27
N MET A 45 10.12 9.72 -1.99
CA MET A 45 11.38 9.43 -2.68
C MET A 45 11.18 9.19 -4.19
N GLY A 46 10.01 8.72 -4.61
CA GLY A 46 9.64 8.61 -6.02
C GLY A 46 9.56 9.98 -6.70
N ALA A 47 9.05 11.02 -6.03
CA ALA A 47 9.07 12.37 -6.58
C ALA A 47 10.48 12.96 -6.65
N VAL A 48 11.35 12.67 -5.67
CA VAL A 48 12.77 13.07 -5.75
C VAL A 48 13.44 12.43 -6.96
N MET A 49 13.19 11.14 -7.21
CA MET A 49 13.70 10.43 -8.37
C MET A 49 13.12 11.00 -9.69
N GLY A 50 11.81 11.27 -9.73
CA GLY A 50 11.14 11.92 -10.86
C GLY A 50 11.64 13.32 -11.16
N SER A 51 11.98 14.12 -10.14
CA SER A 51 12.53 15.48 -10.30
C SER A 51 13.87 15.52 -11.05
N LYS A 52 14.54 14.36 -11.14
CA LYS A 52 15.80 14.18 -11.87
C LYS A 52 15.58 13.57 -13.26
N ASN A 53 14.33 13.47 -13.72
CA ASN A 53 13.95 12.77 -14.95
C ASN A 53 14.49 11.32 -15.00
N LEU A 54 14.58 10.65 -13.83
CA LEU A 54 15.10 9.30 -13.73
C LEU A 54 13.94 8.30 -13.57
N LYS A 55 13.59 7.59 -14.65
CA LYS A 55 12.46 6.64 -14.64
C LYS A 55 12.77 5.33 -13.89
N ALA A 56 13.96 4.79 -14.09
CA ALA A 56 14.36 3.52 -13.51
C ALA A 56 15.88 3.37 -13.40
N ILE A 57 16.33 2.50 -12.52
CA ILE A 57 17.68 1.97 -12.46
C ILE A 57 17.56 0.44 -12.58
N ALA A 58 18.14 -0.12 -13.65
CA ALA A 58 18.23 -1.56 -13.86
C ALA A 58 19.67 -2.03 -13.65
N PHE A 59 19.86 -3.15 -12.94
CA PHE A 59 21.18 -3.69 -12.66
C PHE A 59 21.21 -5.21 -12.63
N ARG A 60 22.35 -5.77 -13.10
CA ARG A 60 22.62 -7.22 -13.10
C ARG A 60 23.97 -7.49 -12.42
N GLY A 61 23.94 -8.09 -11.23
CA GLY A 61 25.14 -8.53 -10.52
C GLY A 61 25.49 -10.00 -10.83
N THR A 62 26.66 -10.26 -11.39
CA THR A 62 27.16 -11.62 -11.67
C THR A 62 28.44 -11.98 -10.90
N LYS A 63 29.06 -10.99 -10.25
CA LYS A 63 30.29 -11.19 -9.47
C LYS A 63 29.96 -11.76 -8.10
N GLY A 64 30.80 -12.68 -7.64
CA GLY A 64 30.76 -13.15 -6.24
C GLY A 64 31.25 -12.05 -5.28
N LEU A 65 30.78 -12.12 -4.04
CA LEU A 65 31.23 -11.25 -2.95
C LEU A 65 32.24 -12.00 -2.08
N LYS A 66 33.31 -11.30 -1.68
CA LYS A 66 34.28 -11.82 -0.70
C LYS A 66 33.91 -11.31 0.68
N VAL A 67 33.96 -12.20 1.67
CA VAL A 67 33.78 -11.87 3.09
C VAL A 67 35.07 -12.18 3.84
N ALA A 68 35.38 -11.39 4.87
CA ALA A 68 36.66 -11.49 5.59
C ALA A 68 36.89 -12.86 6.25
N GLN A 69 35.83 -13.46 6.83
CA GLN A 69 35.89 -14.75 7.52
C GLN A 69 34.74 -15.66 7.04
N PRO A 70 34.88 -16.37 5.91
CA PRO A 70 33.78 -17.12 5.30
C PRO A 70 33.16 -18.18 6.22
N ALA A 71 33.98 -18.97 6.91
CA ALA A 71 33.49 -20.05 7.77
C ALA A 71 32.63 -19.52 8.93
N GLU A 72 33.11 -18.49 9.64
CA GLU A 72 32.38 -17.87 10.74
C GLU A 72 31.12 -17.13 10.27
N PHE A 73 31.20 -16.44 9.12
CA PHE A 73 30.04 -15.81 8.49
C PHE A 73 28.92 -16.83 8.21
N TYR A 74 29.25 -17.95 7.55
CA TYR A 74 28.26 -18.98 7.25
C TYR A 74 27.70 -19.65 8.50
N LYS A 75 28.52 -19.87 9.53
CA LYS A 75 28.09 -20.41 10.82
C LYS A 75 27.08 -19.48 11.49
N LEU A 76 27.36 -18.17 11.53
CA LEU A 76 26.45 -17.17 12.08
C LEU A 76 25.16 -17.05 11.25
N ALA A 77 25.27 -16.98 9.92
CA ALA A 77 24.11 -16.91 9.04
C ALA A 77 23.16 -18.11 9.24
N LYS A 78 23.69 -19.33 9.31
CA LYS A 78 22.89 -20.53 9.60
C LYS A 78 22.23 -20.47 10.98
N LYS A 79 22.92 -19.95 12.00
CA LYS A 79 22.34 -19.74 13.34
C LYS A 79 21.17 -18.75 13.26
N LEU A 80 21.34 -17.62 12.57
CA LEU A 80 20.29 -16.61 12.43
C LEU A 80 19.09 -17.12 11.63
N ILE A 81 19.31 -17.89 10.56
CA ILE A 81 18.22 -18.54 9.80
C ILE A 81 17.41 -19.46 10.71
N LYS A 82 18.05 -20.24 11.59
CA LYS A 82 17.34 -21.09 12.56
C LYS A 82 16.49 -20.27 13.52
N VAL A 83 17.02 -19.16 14.04
CA VAL A 83 16.27 -18.25 14.93
C VAL A 83 15.12 -17.60 14.18
N ALA A 84 15.35 -17.13 12.96
CA ALA A 84 14.36 -16.51 12.10
C ALA A 84 13.24 -17.48 11.68
N ASN A 85 13.49 -18.78 11.70
CA ASN A 85 12.47 -19.82 11.46
C ASN A 85 11.83 -20.33 12.76
N GLY A 86 12.18 -19.75 13.90
CA GLY A 86 11.63 -20.11 15.21
C GLY A 86 10.21 -19.55 15.45
N PRO A 87 9.64 -19.82 16.64
CA PRO A 87 8.25 -19.47 16.97
C PRO A 87 7.96 -17.96 16.97
N ALA A 88 8.93 -17.12 17.35
CA ALA A 88 8.74 -15.67 17.47
C ALA A 88 8.36 -14.98 16.15
N THR A 89 8.64 -15.61 15.01
CA THR A 89 8.39 -15.11 13.66
C THR A 89 7.36 -15.97 12.91
N ALA A 90 6.81 -17.02 13.53
CA ALA A 90 5.90 -17.96 12.89
C ALA A 90 4.66 -17.26 12.30
N LYS A 91 4.10 -16.29 13.04
CA LYS A 91 2.96 -15.48 12.58
C LYS A 91 3.15 -14.88 11.18
N TYR A 92 4.37 -14.48 10.83
CA TYR A 92 4.66 -13.90 9.52
C TYR A 92 4.66 -14.96 8.41
N ARG A 93 5.02 -16.21 8.71
CA ARG A 93 4.88 -17.34 7.78
C ARG A 93 3.45 -17.82 7.66
N ASP A 94 2.69 -17.74 8.74
CA ASP A 94 1.35 -18.32 8.81
C ASP A 94 0.31 -17.39 8.20
N LEU A 95 0.21 -16.17 8.72
CA LEU A 95 -0.80 -15.18 8.34
C LEU A 95 -0.22 -13.91 7.70
N GLY A 96 1.12 -13.78 7.66
CA GLY A 96 1.78 -12.55 7.23
C GLY A 96 1.72 -11.46 8.30
N THR A 97 2.05 -10.23 7.93
CA THR A 97 1.79 -9.08 8.80
C THR A 97 0.29 -8.88 9.10
N PRO A 98 -0.70 -9.29 8.24
CA PRO A 98 -2.12 -9.26 8.59
C PRO A 98 -2.53 -10.02 9.85
N ALA A 99 -1.68 -10.87 10.43
CA ALA A 99 -1.84 -11.37 11.81
C ALA A 99 -2.09 -10.25 12.84
N GLY A 100 -1.58 -9.04 12.54
CA GLY A 100 -1.75 -7.85 13.35
C GLY A 100 -3.19 -7.34 13.41
N ILE A 101 -4.04 -7.57 12.40
CA ILE A 101 -5.40 -7.00 12.32
C ILE A 101 -6.19 -7.31 13.60
N THR A 102 -6.35 -8.59 13.92
CA THR A 102 -7.08 -9.05 15.12
C THR A 102 -6.40 -8.61 16.41
N SER A 103 -5.06 -8.61 16.44
CA SER A 103 -4.29 -8.25 17.64
C SER A 103 -4.43 -6.76 17.98
N TYR A 104 -4.35 -5.90 16.97
CA TYR A 104 -4.47 -4.45 17.10
C TYR A 104 -5.90 -4.02 17.38
N ASN A 105 -6.90 -4.69 16.79
CA ASN A 105 -8.31 -4.46 17.11
C ASN A 105 -8.60 -4.74 18.60
N LYS A 106 -8.14 -5.88 19.11
CA LYS A 106 -8.31 -6.23 20.54
C LYS A 106 -7.67 -5.24 21.50
N LEU A 107 -6.60 -4.56 21.07
CA LEU A 107 -5.92 -3.55 21.87
C LEU A 107 -6.54 -2.14 21.72
N GLY A 108 -7.58 -1.97 20.89
CA GLY A 108 -8.20 -0.67 20.63
C GLY A 108 -7.30 0.28 19.83
N MET A 109 -6.41 -0.25 18.98
CA MET A 109 -5.42 0.53 18.23
C MET A 109 -5.48 0.33 16.72
N PHE A 110 -6.56 -0.26 16.18
CA PHE A 110 -6.70 -0.43 14.74
C PHE A 110 -7.50 0.75 14.15
N PRO A 111 -6.88 1.62 13.32
CA PRO A 111 -7.56 2.83 12.86
C PRO A 111 -8.81 2.53 12.05
N THR A 112 -9.94 3.12 12.46
CA THR A 112 -11.24 2.91 11.83
C THR A 112 -11.89 4.25 11.52
N LYS A 113 -12.41 4.39 10.28
CA LYS A 113 -13.09 5.59 9.76
C LYS A 113 -12.32 6.89 10.03
N ASN A 114 -11.17 7.06 9.39
CA ASN A 114 -10.22 8.17 9.58
C ASN A 114 -9.79 8.38 11.04
N PHE A 115 -9.38 7.31 11.71
CA PHE A 115 -8.94 7.32 13.12
C PHE A 115 -10.00 7.78 14.15
N ARG A 116 -11.29 7.83 13.78
CA ARG A 116 -12.38 8.15 14.72
C ARG A 116 -12.54 7.10 15.81
N GLU A 117 -12.22 5.85 15.47
CA GLU A 117 -12.32 4.69 16.35
C GLU A 117 -11.03 3.86 16.27
N GLY A 118 -10.77 3.09 17.35
CA GLY A 118 -9.62 2.19 17.45
C GLY A 118 -9.99 0.70 17.32
N THR A 119 -11.27 0.41 17.08
CA THR A 119 -11.82 -0.94 16.90
C THR A 119 -12.76 -0.95 15.71
N TRP A 120 -13.08 -2.13 15.18
CA TRP A 120 -14.05 -2.29 14.10
C TRP A 120 -14.78 -3.63 14.19
N GLU A 121 -16.11 -3.57 14.11
CA GLU A 121 -16.99 -4.74 14.26
C GLU A 121 -16.76 -5.83 13.21
N GLU A 122 -16.35 -5.46 12.00
CA GLU A 122 -16.02 -6.41 10.91
C GLU A 122 -14.77 -7.26 11.22
N ILE A 123 -13.94 -6.84 12.19
CA ILE A 123 -12.82 -7.64 12.66
C ILE A 123 -13.30 -8.63 13.72
N ASP A 124 -14.20 -8.18 14.61
CA ASP A 124 -14.74 -9.00 15.70
C ASP A 124 -15.68 -10.10 15.19
N ASN A 125 -16.43 -9.83 14.12
CA ASN A 125 -17.31 -10.81 13.46
C ASN A 125 -16.55 -11.78 12.52
N GLY A 126 -15.25 -11.54 12.29
CA GLY A 126 -14.40 -12.38 11.44
C GLY A 126 -14.35 -12.01 9.95
N ALA A 127 -15.15 -11.06 9.46
CA ALA A 127 -15.21 -10.71 8.04
C ALA A 127 -13.89 -10.13 7.51
N PHE A 128 -13.19 -9.36 8.33
CA PHE A 128 -11.96 -8.66 7.96
C PHE A 128 -10.80 -9.02 8.90
N THR A 129 -10.32 -10.25 8.83
CA THR A 129 -9.21 -10.74 9.67
C THR A 129 -8.05 -11.30 8.83
N GLY A 130 -6.88 -11.44 9.43
CA GLY A 130 -5.74 -12.12 8.80
C GLY A 130 -6.04 -13.59 8.47
N ASP A 131 -6.86 -14.26 9.28
CA ASP A 131 -7.29 -15.64 9.07
C ASP A 131 -8.18 -15.78 7.84
N THR A 132 -9.25 -14.96 7.75
CA THR A 132 -10.16 -14.92 6.59
C THR A 132 -9.42 -14.55 5.31
N LEU A 133 -8.52 -13.56 5.38
CA LEU A 133 -7.63 -13.22 4.26
C LEU A 133 -6.83 -14.44 3.78
N ASN A 134 -6.23 -15.20 4.71
CA ASN A 134 -5.38 -16.33 4.39
C ASN A 134 -6.16 -17.50 3.77
N ILE A 135 -7.32 -17.81 4.32
CA ILE A 135 -8.15 -18.95 3.90
C ILE A 135 -8.77 -18.69 2.52
N ASP A 136 -9.31 -17.48 2.31
CA ASP A 136 -10.18 -17.22 1.17
C ASP A 136 -9.42 -16.66 -0.05
N TRP A 137 -8.29 -15.98 0.17
CA TRP A 137 -7.66 -15.16 -0.87
C TRP A 137 -6.18 -15.43 -1.13
N VAL A 138 -5.41 -15.85 -0.12
CA VAL A 138 -3.96 -16.05 -0.28
C VAL A 138 -3.68 -17.27 -1.15
N VAL A 139 -2.97 -17.04 -2.25
CA VAL A 139 -2.58 -18.11 -3.20
C VAL A 139 -1.09 -18.43 -3.14
N LYS A 140 -0.27 -17.55 -2.58
CA LYS A 140 1.18 -17.76 -2.50
C LYS A 140 1.81 -16.94 -1.40
N LYS A 141 2.79 -17.54 -0.72
CA LYS A 141 3.69 -16.87 0.22
C LYS A 141 5.04 -16.67 -0.43
N VAL A 142 5.62 -15.49 -0.31
CA VAL A 142 6.83 -15.08 -1.02
C VAL A 142 7.84 -14.51 -0.04
N ALA A 143 9.12 -14.78 -0.30
CA ALA A 143 10.22 -14.21 0.44
C ALA A 143 10.94 -13.15 -0.39
N CYS A 144 11.42 -12.11 0.27
CA CYS A 144 12.50 -11.28 -0.27
C CYS A 144 13.76 -12.14 -0.47
N SER A 145 14.70 -11.63 -1.26
CA SER A 145 15.97 -12.32 -1.54
C SER A 145 16.67 -12.79 -0.26
N GLN A 146 16.99 -14.09 -0.20
CA GLN A 146 17.68 -14.77 0.92
C GLN A 146 16.94 -14.74 2.28
N CYS A 147 15.70 -14.23 2.34
CA CYS A 147 14.93 -14.19 3.57
C CYS A 147 14.31 -15.56 3.87
N SER A 148 14.52 -16.09 5.08
CA SER A 148 13.91 -17.37 5.50
C SER A 148 12.51 -17.23 6.10
N ILE A 149 12.04 -15.99 6.32
CA ILE A 149 10.75 -15.71 6.97
C ILE A 149 9.59 -15.74 5.98
N ALA A 150 9.75 -15.28 4.74
CA ALA A 150 8.67 -15.26 3.74
C ALA A 150 7.36 -14.58 4.22
N CYS A 151 7.45 -13.34 4.71
CA CYS A 151 6.30 -12.64 5.30
C CYS A 151 5.24 -12.19 4.29
N ASP A 152 5.60 -12.11 3.00
CA ASP A 152 4.74 -11.52 1.97
C ASP A 152 3.71 -12.53 1.47
N HIS A 153 2.46 -12.10 1.43
CA HIS A 153 1.31 -12.91 1.06
C HIS A 153 0.66 -12.31 -0.18
N LEU A 154 0.67 -13.09 -1.27
CA LEU A 154 -0.01 -12.73 -2.51
C LEU A 154 -1.45 -13.23 -2.44
N ALA A 155 -2.38 -12.28 -2.38
CA ALA A 155 -3.81 -12.55 -2.50
C ALA A 155 -4.24 -12.50 -3.96
N ARG A 156 -5.25 -13.28 -4.34
CA ARG A 156 -5.81 -13.29 -5.69
C ARG A 156 -7.33 -13.25 -5.67
N VAL A 157 -7.90 -12.33 -6.45
CA VAL A 157 -9.35 -12.31 -6.72
C VAL A 157 -9.70 -13.40 -7.74
N PRO A 158 -10.77 -14.19 -7.52
CA PRO A 158 -11.22 -15.22 -8.46
C PRO A 158 -11.45 -14.67 -9.88
N LYS A 159 -11.20 -15.51 -10.90
CA LYS A 159 -11.43 -15.15 -12.31
C LYS A 159 -12.89 -14.81 -12.63
N THR A 160 -13.82 -15.28 -11.81
CA THR A 160 -15.26 -15.09 -11.94
C THR A 160 -15.76 -13.76 -11.35
N HIS A 161 -14.89 -13.01 -10.66
CA HIS A 161 -15.28 -11.74 -10.08
C HIS A 161 -15.62 -10.72 -11.19
N PRO A 162 -16.75 -10.00 -11.11
CA PRO A 162 -17.23 -9.15 -12.21
C PRO A 162 -16.30 -7.96 -12.51
N GLU A 163 -15.71 -7.35 -11.48
CA GLU A 163 -14.92 -6.12 -11.64
C GLU A 163 -13.40 -6.34 -11.69
N TYR A 164 -12.87 -7.21 -10.83
CA TYR A 164 -11.42 -7.40 -10.64
C TYR A 164 -10.95 -8.83 -10.94
N PRO A 165 -11.33 -9.43 -12.08
CA PRO A 165 -11.04 -10.84 -12.36
C PRO A 165 -9.53 -11.09 -12.37
N ASN A 166 -9.08 -12.09 -11.61
CA ASN A 166 -7.69 -12.53 -11.55
C ASN A 166 -6.69 -11.47 -11.04
N LEU A 167 -7.17 -10.42 -10.37
CA LEU A 167 -6.31 -9.42 -9.74
C LEU A 167 -5.42 -10.09 -8.69
N VAL A 168 -4.15 -9.67 -8.60
CA VAL A 168 -3.19 -10.12 -7.59
C VAL A 168 -2.64 -8.90 -6.86
N ALA A 169 -2.54 -9.00 -5.53
CA ALA A 169 -1.97 -7.96 -4.68
C ALA A 169 -1.07 -8.56 -3.60
N SER A 170 0.01 -7.86 -3.24
CA SER A 170 0.81 -8.14 -2.04
C SER A 170 0.16 -7.49 -0.83
N ILE A 171 -0.07 -8.26 0.22
CA ILE A 171 -0.83 -7.76 1.37
C ILE A 171 0.05 -7.65 2.60
N ASP A 172 0.18 -6.41 3.09
CA ASP A 172 0.67 -6.09 4.43
C ASP A 172 -0.45 -5.44 5.26
N VAL A 173 -0.27 -5.36 6.58
CA VAL A 173 -1.35 -4.97 7.51
C VAL A 173 -1.69 -3.48 7.39
N GLU A 174 -0.68 -2.70 7.00
CA GLU A 174 -0.77 -1.28 6.79
C GLU A 174 -1.76 -0.92 5.67
N MET A 175 -1.81 -1.74 4.62
CA MET A 175 -2.75 -1.55 3.51
C MET A 175 -4.14 -2.07 3.86
N CYS A 176 -4.22 -3.12 4.69
CA CYS A 176 -5.51 -3.60 5.22
C CYS A 176 -6.19 -2.53 6.07
N TYR A 177 -5.46 -1.83 6.96
CA TYR A 177 -6.11 -0.76 7.73
C TYR A 177 -6.39 0.46 6.85
N SER A 178 -5.44 0.91 6.02
CA SER A 178 -5.57 2.20 5.32
C SER A 178 -6.68 2.22 4.27
N PHE A 179 -6.86 1.14 3.50
CA PHE A 179 -7.97 1.01 2.53
C PHE A 179 -9.16 0.18 3.03
N GLY A 180 -8.99 -0.53 4.15
CA GLY A 180 -10.06 -1.31 4.78
C GLY A 180 -10.72 -0.55 5.91
N SER A 181 -10.38 -0.85 7.16
CA SER A 181 -11.03 -0.30 8.37
C SER A 181 -11.04 1.23 8.42
N ASN A 182 -9.96 1.89 8.01
CA ASN A 182 -9.84 3.34 8.05
C ASN A 182 -10.73 4.02 7.00
N MET A 183 -11.10 3.29 5.93
CA MET A 183 -12.13 3.65 4.96
C MET A 183 -13.51 3.06 5.29
N GLY A 184 -13.63 2.27 6.36
CA GLY A 184 -14.85 1.53 6.70
C GLY A 184 -15.26 0.48 5.64
N ASN A 185 -14.32 -0.03 4.85
CA ASN A 185 -14.56 -0.91 3.71
C ASN A 185 -14.06 -2.35 4.01
N SER A 186 -14.97 -3.31 4.12
CA SER A 186 -14.63 -4.73 4.37
C SER A 186 -14.52 -5.57 3.09
N ASP A 187 -14.66 -4.95 1.91
CA ASP A 187 -14.55 -5.64 0.63
C ASP A 187 -13.08 -5.87 0.23
N TRP A 188 -12.61 -7.11 0.41
CA TRP A 188 -11.25 -7.53 0.06
C TRP A 188 -10.86 -7.24 -1.40
N PRO A 189 -11.68 -7.55 -2.43
CA PRO A 189 -11.37 -7.19 -3.82
C PRO A 189 -11.11 -5.70 -4.04
N THR A 190 -11.90 -4.82 -3.43
CA THR A 190 -11.67 -3.36 -3.45
C THR A 190 -10.33 -3.00 -2.82
N VAL A 191 -10.03 -3.54 -1.63
CA VAL A 191 -8.73 -3.30 -0.94
C VAL A 191 -7.58 -3.73 -1.82
N PHE A 192 -7.65 -4.92 -2.42
CA PHE A 192 -6.60 -5.43 -3.32
C PHE A 192 -6.45 -4.56 -4.56
N LYS A 193 -7.55 -4.04 -5.11
CA LYS A 193 -7.48 -3.15 -6.27
C LYS A 193 -6.82 -1.81 -5.93
N CYS A 194 -7.10 -1.24 -4.76
CA CYS A 194 -6.44 -0.02 -4.31
C CYS A 194 -4.93 -0.23 -4.09
N ILE A 195 -4.54 -1.36 -3.50
CA ILE A 195 -3.13 -1.75 -3.35
C ILE A 195 -2.44 -1.87 -4.71
N GLN A 196 -3.04 -2.61 -5.64
CA GLN A 196 -2.50 -2.76 -6.98
C GLN A 196 -2.30 -1.41 -7.68
N LEU A 197 -3.29 -0.50 -7.58
CA LEU A 197 -3.14 0.85 -8.14
C LEU A 197 -1.97 1.59 -7.51
N CYS A 198 -1.75 1.45 -6.20
CA CYS A 198 -0.62 2.08 -5.53
C CYS A 198 0.73 1.51 -5.98
N ASP A 199 0.83 0.19 -6.13
CA ASP A 199 2.02 -0.50 -6.66
C ASP A 199 2.33 -0.07 -8.10
N ASP A 200 1.32 -0.14 -8.98
CA ASP A 200 1.47 0.12 -10.41
C ASP A 200 1.70 1.60 -10.71
N LEU A 201 1.01 2.49 -9.99
CA LEU A 201 1.09 3.93 -10.21
C LEU A 201 2.17 4.61 -9.36
N GLY A 202 2.74 3.90 -8.40
CA GLY A 202 3.90 4.31 -7.61
C GLY A 202 3.57 5.34 -6.53
N ILE A 203 2.49 5.13 -5.78
CA ILE A 203 2.11 5.96 -4.62
C ILE A 203 2.15 5.15 -3.32
N ASP A 204 2.43 5.80 -2.19
CA ASP A 204 2.48 5.15 -0.88
C ASP A 204 1.07 4.72 -0.47
N ALA A 205 0.81 3.42 -0.41
CA ALA A 205 -0.50 2.87 -0.10
C ALA A 205 -1.02 3.33 1.28
N ILE A 206 -0.13 3.55 2.25
CA ILE A 206 -0.50 4.06 3.58
C ILE A 206 -1.03 5.47 3.46
N SER A 207 -0.22 6.37 2.91
CA SER A 207 -0.60 7.78 2.76
C SER A 207 -1.78 7.94 1.82
N ALA A 208 -1.90 7.10 0.79
CA ALA A 208 -3.04 7.07 -0.11
C ALA A 208 -4.34 6.72 0.62
N GLY A 209 -4.38 5.62 1.37
CA GLY A 209 -5.58 5.23 2.12
C GLY A 209 -5.94 6.21 3.25
N VAL A 210 -4.95 6.77 3.97
CA VAL A 210 -5.20 7.82 4.98
C VAL A 210 -5.70 9.12 4.33
N THR A 211 -5.25 9.44 3.13
CA THR A 211 -5.76 10.61 2.40
C THR A 211 -7.17 10.35 1.86
N ALA A 212 -7.47 9.13 1.43
CA ALA A 212 -8.82 8.72 1.06
C ALA A 212 -9.78 8.77 2.25
N SER A 213 -9.35 8.36 3.46
CA SER A 213 -10.20 8.41 4.65
C SER A 213 -10.51 9.84 5.08
N MET A 214 -9.55 10.76 4.93
CA MET A 214 -9.80 12.20 5.07
C MET A 214 -10.86 12.66 4.07
N ALA A 215 -10.75 12.29 2.80
CA ALA A 215 -11.74 12.65 1.78
C ALA A 215 -13.14 12.12 2.12
N ALA A 216 -13.23 10.87 2.59
CA ALA A 216 -14.50 10.29 3.00
C ALA A 216 -15.12 11.01 4.21
N GLU A 217 -14.33 11.37 5.21
CA GLU A 217 -14.85 12.14 6.35
C GLU A 217 -15.33 13.53 5.95
N LEU A 218 -14.56 14.23 5.10
CA LEU A 218 -14.97 15.52 4.54
C LEU A 218 -16.26 15.40 3.72
N PHE A 219 -16.46 14.28 3.02
CA PHE A 219 -17.67 14.01 2.25
C PHE A 219 -18.88 13.77 3.18
N ASP A 220 -18.72 12.94 4.22
CA ASP A 220 -19.76 12.67 5.22
C ASP A 220 -20.21 13.94 5.96
N LEU A 221 -19.29 14.89 6.15
CA LEU A 221 -19.56 16.20 6.75
C LEU A 221 -20.14 17.24 5.77
N GLY A 222 -20.25 16.90 4.48
CA GLY A 222 -20.71 17.81 3.43
C GLY A 222 -19.74 18.95 3.10
N LEU A 223 -18.47 18.83 3.51
CA LEU A 223 -17.41 19.81 3.24
C LEU A 223 -16.81 19.65 1.83
N ILE A 224 -16.84 18.43 1.30
CA ILE A 224 -16.75 18.16 -0.13
C ILE A 224 -18.00 17.40 -0.55
N THR A 225 -18.37 17.48 -1.82
CA THR A 225 -19.65 16.94 -2.29
C THR A 225 -19.50 16.16 -3.59
N LYS A 226 -20.58 15.50 -4.01
CA LYS A 226 -20.69 14.85 -5.31
C LYS A 226 -20.47 15.83 -6.47
N LYS A 227 -20.72 17.13 -6.27
CA LYS A 227 -20.45 18.15 -7.30
C LYS A 227 -18.95 18.33 -7.53
N ASP A 228 -18.13 18.17 -6.50
CA ASP A 228 -16.68 18.33 -6.57
C ASP A 228 -16.03 17.08 -7.17
N LEU A 229 -16.38 15.89 -6.64
CA LEU A 229 -15.81 14.62 -7.07
C LEU A 229 -16.43 14.06 -8.36
N GLY A 230 -17.70 14.38 -8.63
CA GLY A 230 -18.50 13.74 -9.68
C GLY A 230 -19.09 12.37 -9.27
N TYR A 231 -18.86 11.93 -8.04
CA TYR A 231 -19.37 10.69 -7.46
C TYR A 231 -19.42 10.79 -5.93
N GLU A 232 -19.99 9.79 -5.28
CA GLU A 232 -20.14 9.76 -3.82
C GLU A 232 -18.99 8.97 -3.20
N LEU A 233 -18.45 9.45 -2.08
CA LEU A 233 -17.36 8.81 -1.38
C LEU A 233 -17.59 8.76 0.15
N PRO A 234 -18.73 8.22 0.64
CA PRO A 234 -18.89 7.97 2.08
C PRO A 234 -17.94 6.86 2.56
N PHE A 235 -17.77 6.71 3.88
CA PHE A 235 -17.14 5.51 4.43
C PHE A 235 -17.89 4.24 3.97
N GLY A 236 -17.14 3.17 3.70
CA GLY A 236 -17.66 1.93 3.11
C GLY A 236 -17.77 1.95 1.58
N SER A 237 -17.32 3.01 0.92
CA SER A 237 -17.25 3.05 -0.55
C SER A 237 -16.35 1.96 -1.13
N THR A 238 -16.81 1.29 -2.18
CA THR A 238 -16.06 0.26 -2.91
C THR A 238 -15.51 0.78 -4.25
N VAL A 239 -16.28 0.67 -5.33
CA VAL A 239 -15.90 1.09 -6.69
C VAL A 239 -15.45 2.56 -6.74
N ASN A 240 -16.13 3.43 -6.00
CA ASN A 240 -15.79 4.84 -5.93
C ASN A 240 -14.49 5.11 -5.15
N LEU A 241 -14.11 4.26 -4.19
CA LEU A 241 -12.81 4.31 -3.54
C LEU A 241 -11.70 3.92 -4.51
N VAL A 242 -11.92 2.89 -5.34
CA VAL A 242 -10.98 2.50 -6.40
C VAL A 242 -10.78 3.67 -7.38
N ARG A 243 -11.87 4.27 -7.84
CA ARG A 243 -11.83 5.44 -8.73
C ARG A 243 -11.09 6.61 -8.10
N PHE A 244 -11.41 6.96 -6.85
CA PHE A 244 -10.73 8.03 -6.12
C PHE A 244 -9.22 7.77 -6.01
N THR A 245 -8.85 6.54 -5.69
CA THR A 245 -7.44 6.12 -5.55
C THR A 245 -6.71 6.29 -6.88
N GLU A 246 -7.31 5.86 -8.01
CA GLU A 246 -6.72 6.03 -9.33
C GLU A 246 -6.57 7.51 -9.73
N GLU A 247 -7.62 8.32 -9.56
CA GLU A 247 -7.59 9.76 -9.85
C GLU A 247 -6.53 10.49 -9.01
N MET A 248 -6.44 10.14 -7.72
CA MET A 248 -5.40 10.63 -6.81
C MET A 248 -4.00 10.22 -7.27
N CYS A 249 -3.78 8.96 -7.62
CA CYS A 249 -2.50 8.47 -8.13
C CYS A 249 -2.06 9.20 -9.39
N LEU A 250 -2.98 9.40 -10.34
CA LEU A 250 -2.72 10.03 -11.62
C LEU A 250 -2.69 11.57 -11.57
N GLY A 251 -3.13 12.18 -10.47
CA GLY A 251 -3.25 13.64 -10.37
C GLY A 251 -4.35 14.19 -11.29
N LYS A 252 -5.44 13.44 -11.49
CA LYS A 252 -6.56 13.82 -12.37
C LYS A 252 -7.79 14.23 -11.57
N GLY A 253 -8.54 15.18 -12.13
CA GLY A 253 -9.79 15.66 -11.54
C GLY A 253 -9.60 16.31 -10.17
N PHE A 254 -10.71 16.52 -9.46
CA PHE A 254 -10.69 17.11 -8.12
C PHE A 254 -9.91 16.24 -7.13
N ALA A 255 -10.07 14.90 -7.20
CA ALA A 255 -9.35 13.97 -6.35
C ALA A 255 -7.83 14.10 -6.50
N GLY A 256 -7.33 14.12 -7.74
CA GLY A 256 -5.91 14.33 -8.03
C GLY A 256 -5.38 15.70 -7.63
N GLU A 257 -6.11 16.77 -7.94
CA GLU A 257 -5.70 18.15 -7.63
C GLU A 257 -5.60 18.38 -6.12
N ILE A 258 -6.61 17.95 -5.36
CA ILE A 258 -6.67 18.21 -3.92
C ILE A 258 -5.82 17.20 -3.15
N PHE A 259 -6.02 15.91 -3.41
CA PHE A 259 -5.55 14.82 -2.56
C PHE A 259 -4.28 14.14 -3.07
N GLY A 260 -3.87 14.41 -4.32
CA GLY A 260 -2.73 13.73 -4.97
C GLY A 260 -1.37 13.92 -4.31
N ASP A 261 -1.24 14.77 -3.28
CA ASP A 261 -0.01 15.04 -2.53
C ASP A 261 -0.14 14.82 -1.02
N GLY A 262 -1.16 14.07 -0.60
CA GLY A 262 -1.37 13.68 0.79
C GLY A 262 -2.28 14.60 1.59
N CYS A 263 -2.77 14.07 2.71
CA CYS A 263 -3.77 14.71 3.57
C CYS A 263 -3.38 16.11 4.05
N LYS A 264 -2.09 16.36 4.36
CA LYS A 264 -1.61 17.71 4.71
C LYS A 264 -1.83 18.71 3.57
N GLN A 265 -1.50 18.33 2.34
CA GLN A 265 -1.68 19.23 1.18
C GLN A 265 -3.15 19.38 0.81
N ALA A 266 -3.94 18.32 0.94
CA ALA A 266 -5.38 18.37 0.76
C ALA A 266 -6.02 19.40 1.70
N GLY A 267 -5.67 19.37 2.99
CA GLY A 267 -6.13 20.34 3.97
C GLY A 267 -5.84 21.78 3.57
N ILE A 268 -4.59 22.08 3.20
CA ILE A 268 -4.17 23.42 2.74
C ILE A 268 -4.97 23.87 1.51
N ARG A 269 -5.05 23.02 0.47
CA ARG A 269 -5.73 23.34 -0.79
C ARG A 269 -7.24 23.57 -0.61
N LEU A 270 -7.86 22.81 0.29
CA LEU A 270 -9.29 22.96 0.60
C LEU A 270 -9.56 24.24 1.40
N GLU A 271 -8.69 24.58 2.36
CA GLU A 271 -8.78 25.84 3.11
C GLU A 271 -8.60 27.06 2.19
N GLU A 272 -7.66 27.00 1.24
CA GLU A 272 -7.49 28.02 0.19
C GLU A 272 -8.75 28.16 -0.70
N LYS A 273 -9.51 27.07 -0.88
CA LYS A 273 -10.79 27.05 -1.60
C LYS A 273 -11.99 27.42 -0.72
N GLY A 274 -11.78 27.78 0.55
CA GLY A 274 -12.81 28.25 1.47
C GLY A 274 -13.45 27.19 2.35
N VAL A 275 -12.99 25.93 2.31
CA VAL A 275 -13.44 24.87 3.21
C VAL A 275 -12.73 25.03 4.55
N LYS A 276 -13.44 25.63 5.52
CA LYS A 276 -12.87 25.94 6.84
C LYS A 276 -12.45 24.67 7.58
N ASN A 277 -11.26 24.72 8.19
CA ASN A 277 -10.68 23.66 9.03
C ASN A 277 -10.50 22.31 8.33
N ALA A 278 -10.41 22.27 7.00
CA ALA A 278 -10.22 21.01 6.29
C ALA A 278 -8.96 20.26 6.75
N GLY A 279 -7.88 20.98 7.12
CA GLY A 279 -6.64 20.38 7.61
C GLY A 279 -6.79 19.59 8.91
N TYR A 280 -7.82 19.86 9.73
CA TYR A 280 -8.10 19.10 10.96
C TYR A 280 -8.34 17.62 10.69
N TYR A 281 -8.93 17.28 9.54
CA TYR A 281 -9.27 15.91 9.17
C TYR A 281 -8.10 15.15 8.54
N GLY A 282 -6.96 15.82 8.31
CA GLY A 282 -5.76 15.19 7.77
C GLY A 282 -4.90 14.57 8.87
N MET A 283 -4.99 13.26 9.06
CA MET A 283 -4.23 12.54 10.09
C MET A 283 -2.75 12.39 9.70
N HIS A 284 -1.88 13.30 10.15
CA HIS A 284 -0.45 13.26 9.89
C HIS A 284 0.39 13.83 11.03
N ILE A 285 1.68 13.45 11.06
CA ILE A 285 2.71 14.11 11.88
C ILE A 285 3.82 14.54 10.95
N LYS A 286 4.11 15.86 10.92
CA LYS A 286 5.12 16.51 10.05
C LYS A 286 4.85 16.45 8.54
N GLY A 287 3.74 15.83 8.13
CA GLY A 287 3.24 15.84 6.75
C GLY A 287 3.15 14.44 6.21
#